data_AF-A0A958VG71-F1
#
_entry.id   AF-A0A958VG71-F1
#
_cell.length_a   1.000
_cell.length_b   1.000
_cell.length_c   1.000
_cell.angle_alpha   90.00
_cell.angle_beta   90.00
_cell.angle_gamma   90.00
#
_symmetry.space_group_name_H-M   'P 1'
#
loop_
_entity.id
_entity.type
_entity.pdbx_description
1 polymer ?
#
loop_
_entity_poly.entity_id
_entity_poly.type
_entity_poly.pdbx_seq_one_letter_code
_entity_poly.pdbx_strand_id
1 'polypeptide(L)'
;MIHKYITHRNAYIFGLLGMVFCLSISEYALSVFQFFMAANWLLEGNRLKRAKAIFSNHDAWLLTSLLALGVVGLLYTSNFGYALDDLRIKLPLFLLPFLWAGYKPLSRKELQVIFAFFVLGLIISAGFTLKNYHYLPFADYNNIRSISQFVSHIRFSLMLVLAVFLMPFYYWNEFKKWRLVIVIVTIGFLYTVVVLQSFSGIMV
;
A
#
# COMPACT_ATOMS: atom_id res chain seq x y z
N MET A 1 -19.28 25.63 11.60
CA MET A 1 -18.45 25.91 10.40
C MET A 1 -17.58 24.73 9.93
N ILE A 2 -17.29 23.71 10.75
CA ILE A 2 -16.43 22.56 10.38
C ILE A 2 -17.15 21.50 9.50
N HIS A 3 -18.48 21.39 9.62
CA HIS A 3 -19.30 20.41 8.90
C HIS A 3 -19.32 20.59 7.36
N LYS A 4 -18.89 21.75 6.84
CA LYS A 4 -18.86 22.03 5.39
C LYS A 4 -17.64 21.44 4.69
N TYR A 5 -16.58 21.09 5.43
CA TYR A 5 -15.33 20.53 4.89
C TYR A 5 -15.21 19.01 5.03
N ILE A 6 -15.93 18.42 6.00
CA ILE A 6 -15.99 16.97 6.19
C ILE A 6 -17.06 16.40 5.24
N THR A 7 -16.75 16.42 3.94
CA THR A 7 -17.47 15.57 3.00
C THR A 7 -16.91 14.16 3.11
N HIS A 8 -17.77 13.15 2.97
CA HIS A 8 -17.32 11.76 2.99
C HIS A 8 -16.26 11.45 1.91
N ARG A 9 -16.23 12.23 0.82
CA ARG A 9 -15.17 12.17 -0.20
C ARG A 9 -13.81 12.62 0.34
N ASN A 10 -13.76 13.71 1.09
CA ASN A 10 -12.51 14.19 1.69
C ASN A 10 -12.01 13.22 2.77
N ALA A 11 -12.92 12.66 3.57
CA ALA A 11 -12.57 11.62 4.54
C ALA A 11 -12.03 10.36 3.85
N TYR A 12 -12.63 9.95 2.73
CA TYR A 12 -12.13 8.84 1.90
C TYR A 12 -10.72 9.11 1.37
N ILE A 13 -10.48 10.30 0.78
CA ILE A 13 -9.15 10.68 0.28
C ILE A 13 -8.12 10.73 1.42
N PHE A 14 -8.49 11.29 2.57
CA PHE A 14 -7.62 11.30 3.75
C PHE A 14 -7.25 9.89 4.21
N GLY A 15 -8.23 8.98 4.25
CA GLY A 15 -8.02 7.57 4.54
C GLY A 15 -7.05 6.91 3.56
N LEU A 16 -7.21 7.17 2.26
CA LEU A 16 -6.30 6.66 1.22
C LEU A 16 -4.87 7.21 1.37
N LEU A 17 -4.72 8.50 1.65
CA LEU A 17 -3.41 9.12 1.85
C LEU A 17 -2.68 8.49 3.04
N GLY A 18 -3.38 8.34 4.17
CA GLY A 18 -2.85 7.66 5.35
C GLY A 18 -2.51 6.20 5.08
N MET A 19 -3.39 5.47 4.40
CA MET A 19 -3.20 4.06 4.05
C MET A 19 -1.92 3.87 3.22
N VAL A 20 -1.76 4.64 2.15
CA VAL A 20 -0.63 4.50 1.23
C VAL A 20 0.69 4.98 1.85
N PHE A 21 0.65 6.00 2.71
CA PHE A 21 1.81 6.42 3.50
C PHE A 21 2.25 5.33 4.50
N CYS A 22 1.29 4.75 5.23
CA CYS A 22 1.56 3.72 6.23
C CYS A 22 1.95 2.36 5.63
N LEU A 23 1.74 2.14 4.33
CA LEU A 23 2.06 0.89 3.64
C LEU A 23 3.50 0.42 3.87
N SER A 24 4.44 1.37 3.97
CA SER A 24 5.87 1.09 4.20
C SER A 24 6.33 1.27 5.65
N ILE A 25 5.51 1.91 6.49
CA ILE A 25 5.88 2.32 7.86
C ILE A 25 5.26 1.41 8.91
N SER A 26 3.99 1.00 8.76
CA SER A 26 3.31 0.21 9.80
C SER A 26 2.07 -0.50 9.28
N GLU A 27 2.07 -1.83 9.40
CA GLU A 27 0.93 -2.71 9.10
C GLU A 27 -0.28 -2.45 10.02
N TYR A 28 -0.01 -2.08 11.27
CA TYR A 28 -1.06 -1.72 12.23
C TYR A 28 -1.76 -0.42 11.83
N ALA A 29 -0.98 0.62 11.51
CA ALA A 29 -1.53 1.90 11.09
C ALA A 29 -2.30 1.78 9.77
N LEU A 30 -1.81 0.94 8.84
CA LEU A 30 -2.53 0.60 7.61
C LEU A 30 -3.94 0.08 7.90
N SER A 31 -4.06 -0.85 8.84
CA SER A 31 -5.35 -1.43 9.25
C SER A 31 -6.29 -0.38 9.84
N VAL A 32 -5.77 0.56 10.65
CA VAL A 32 -6.57 1.66 11.22
C VAL A 32 -7.18 2.53 10.12
N PHE A 33 -6.41 2.89 9.08
CA PHE A 33 -6.95 3.67 7.96
C PHE A 33 -7.96 2.89 7.12
N GLN A 34 -7.79 1.57 6.96
CA GLN A 34 -8.79 0.71 6.31
C GLN A 34 -10.11 0.70 7.08
N PHE A 35 -10.07 0.53 8.41
CA PHE A 35 -11.27 0.59 9.25
C PHE A 35 -11.91 1.98 9.24
N PHE A 36 -11.11 3.05 9.24
CA PHE A 36 -11.61 4.41 9.12
C PHE A 36 -12.38 4.62 7.80
N MET A 37 -11.82 4.15 6.67
CA MET A 37 -12.48 4.21 5.37
C MET A 37 -13.78 3.37 5.35
N ALA A 38 -13.76 2.17 5.94
CA ALA A 38 -14.93 1.32 6.06
C ALA A 38 -16.03 1.98 6.90
N ALA A 39 -15.68 2.60 8.03
CA ALA A 39 -16.61 3.35 8.87
C ALA A 39 -17.21 4.54 8.12
N ASN A 40 -16.38 5.30 7.40
CA ASN A 40 -16.85 6.42 6.58
C ASN A 40 -17.83 5.97 5.48
N TRP A 41 -17.55 4.83 4.84
CA TRP A 41 -18.44 4.22 3.85
C TRP A 41 -19.78 3.80 4.48
N LEU A 42 -19.77 3.23 5.69
CA LEU A 42 -20.98 2.82 6.42
C LEU A 42 -21.87 4.01 6.84
N LEU A 43 -21.25 5.15 7.18
CA LEU A 43 -21.93 6.35 7.68
C LEU A 43 -22.60 7.19 6.57
N GLU A 44 -22.15 7.09 5.31
CA GLU A 44 -22.66 7.89 4.19
C GLU A 44 -24.09 7.51 3.73
N GLY A 45 -24.70 6.48 4.33
CA GLY A 45 -26.14 6.19 4.27
C GLY A 45 -26.69 5.63 2.95
N ASN A 46 -26.04 5.87 1.80
CA ASN A 46 -26.53 5.46 0.47
C ASN A 46 -26.03 4.06 0.01
N ARG A 47 -26.08 3.09 0.94
CA ARG A 47 -25.45 1.75 0.81
C ARG A 47 -25.96 0.96 -0.40
N LEU A 48 -27.26 0.99 -0.65
CA LEU A 48 -27.92 0.23 -1.72
C LEU A 48 -27.54 0.71 -3.13
N LYS A 49 -27.44 2.03 -3.34
CA LYS A 49 -27.03 2.59 -4.65
C LYS A 49 -25.55 2.28 -4.94
N ARG A 50 -24.69 2.31 -3.92
CA ARG A 50 -23.28 1.96 -4.06
C ARG A 50 -23.06 0.49 -4.28
N ALA A 51 -23.70 -0.38 -3.48
CA ALA A 51 -23.66 -1.83 -3.68
C ALA A 51 -24.03 -2.22 -5.12
N LYS A 52 -25.06 -1.59 -5.69
CA LYS A 52 -25.41 -1.79 -7.11
C LYS A 52 -24.34 -1.30 -8.09
N ALA A 53 -23.66 -0.20 -7.80
CA ALA A 53 -22.55 0.29 -8.62
C ALA A 53 -21.31 -0.63 -8.57
N ILE A 54 -21.15 -1.45 -7.51
CA ILE A 54 -20.10 -2.48 -7.43
C ILE A 54 -20.34 -3.54 -8.49
N PHE A 55 -21.59 -3.99 -8.62
CA PHE A 55 -21.97 -5.00 -9.61
C PHE A 55 -21.86 -4.51 -11.05
N SER A 56 -21.77 -3.21 -11.31
CA SER A 56 -21.56 -2.67 -12.66
C SER A 56 -20.09 -2.34 -12.98
N ASN A 57 -19.16 -2.50 -12.04
CA ASN A 57 -17.76 -2.15 -12.24
C ASN A 57 -16.92 -3.38 -12.63
N HIS A 58 -16.39 -3.38 -13.85
CA HIS A 58 -15.58 -4.48 -14.39
C HIS A 58 -14.32 -4.76 -13.55
N ASP A 59 -13.66 -3.70 -13.06
CA ASP A 59 -12.43 -3.82 -12.29
C ASP A 59 -12.68 -4.50 -10.93
N ALA A 60 -13.84 -4.21 -10.32
CA ALA A 60 -14.24 -4.82 -9.06
C ALA A 60 -14.52 -6.32 -9.23
N TRP A 61 -15.15 -6.71 -10.34
CA TRP A 61 -15.40 -8.11 -10.68
C TRP A 61 -14.11 -8.88 -10.98
N LEU A 62 -13.16 -8.28 -11.70
CA LEU A 62 -11.87 -8.92 -11.97
C LEU A 62 -11.15 -9.26 -10.66
N LEU A 63 -11.04 -8.28 -9.74
CA LEU A 63 -10.43 -8.48 -8.43
C LEU A 63 -11.19 -9.50 -7.57
N THR A 64 -12.52 -9.44 -7.59
CA THR A 64 -13.37 -10.39 -6.86
C THR A 64 -13.21 -11.82 -7.41
N SER A 65 -13.07 -11.98 -8.73
CA SER A 65 -12.90 -13.29 -9.37
C SER A 65 -11.57 -13.96 -9.02
N LEU A 66 -10.48 -13.18 -8.96
CA LEU A 66 -9.17 -13.63 -8.50
C LEU A 66 -9.21 -14.16 -7.06
N LEU A 67 -10.02 -13.53 -6.21
CA LEU A 67 -10.21 -13.97 -4.83
C LEU A 67 -11.22 -15.12 -4.71
N ALA A 68 -12.24 -15.15 -5.56
CA ALA A 68 -13.21 -16.24 -5.62
C ALA A 68 -12.55 -17.57 -5.99
N LEU A 69 -11.51 -17.56 -6.82
CA LEU A 69 -10.68 -18.74 -7.08
C LEU A 69 -10.07 -19.34 -5.80
N GLY A 70 -9.69 -18.50 -4.84
CA GLY A 70 -9.22 -18.97 -3.53
C GLY A 70 -10.31 -19.68 -2.73
N VAL A 71 -11.56 -19.22 -2.85
CA VAL A 71 -12.73 -19.87 -2.24
C VAL A 71 -13.06 -21.19 -2.94
N VAL A 72 -12.96 -21.25 -4.28
CA VAL A 72 -13.14 -22.51 -5.03
C VAL A 72 -12.06 -23.52 -4.64
N GLY A 73 -10.83 -23.07 -4.37
CA GLY A 73 -9.74 -23.92 -3.87
C GLY A 73 -10.06 -24.64 -2.54
N LEU A 74 -10.99 -24.13 -1.73
CA LEU A 74 -11.45 -24.80 -0.51
C LEU A 74 -12.14 -26.13 -0.79
N LEU A 75 -12.77 -26.28 -1.95
CA LEU A 75 -13.44 -27.52 -2.35
C LEU A 75 -12.45 -28.67 -2.55
N TYR A 76 -11.16 -28.35 -2.72
CA TYR A 76 -10.10 -29.32 -2.96
C TYR A 76 -9.17 -29.49 -1.75
N THR A 77 -9.40 -28.78 -0.65
CA THR A 77 -8.52 -28.85 0.53
C THR A 77 -9.09 -29.79 1.60
N SER A 78 -8.21 -30.55 2.24
CA SER A 78 -8.53 -31.40 3.39
C SER A 78 -8.22 -30.72 4.73
N ASN A 79 -7.39 -29.69 4.74
CA ASN A 79 -7.02 -28.94 5.94
C ASN A 79 -7.77 -27.61 6.01
N PHE A 80 -8.99 -27.66 6.55
CA PHE A 80 -9.83 -26.49 6.72
C PHE A 80 -9.31 -25.49 7.76
N GLY A 81 -8.51 -25.92 8.74
CA GLY A 81 -7.92 -25.02 9.72
C GLY A 81 -6.99 -24.01 9.06
N TYR A 82 -6.04 -24.50 8.26
CA TYR A 82 -5.12 -23.65 7.50
C TYR A 82 -5.84 -22.79 6.46
N ALA A 83 -6.85 -23.35 5.79
CA ALA A 83 -7.56 -22.65 4.73
C ALA A 83 -8.42 -21.48 5.24
N LEU A 84 -9.01 -21.63 6.44
CA LEU A 84 -9.77 -20.54 7.08
C LEU A 84 -8.85 -19.41 7.56
N ASP A 85 -7.65 -19.74 8.06
CA ASP A 85 -6.66 -18.73 8.43
C ASP A 85 -6.15 -17.95 7.20
N ASP A 86 -5.92 -18.64 6.09
CA ASP A 86 -5.52 -18.01 4.82
C ASP A 86 -6.63 -17.08 4.27
N LEU A 87 -7.90 -17.50 4.35
CA LEU A 87 -9.04 -16.66 4.03
C LEU A 87 -9.16 -15.44 4.93
N ARG A 88 -8.93 -15.60 6.24
CA ARG A 88 -8.97 -14.49 7.20
C ARG A 88 -7.93 -13.42 6.88
N ILE A 89 -6.73 -13.81 6.46
CA ILE A 89 -5.66 -12.89 6.07
C ILE A 89 -6.00 -12.17 4.75
N LYS A 90 -6.69 -12.84 3.83
CA LYS A 90 -7.07 -12.30 2.51
C LYS A 90 -8.40 -11.52 2.51
N LEU A 91 -9.22 -11.67 3.54
CA LEU A 91 -10.52 -11.01 3.71
C LEU A 91 -10.47 -9.47 3.63
N PRO A 92 -9.51 -8.78 4.27
CA PRO A 92 -9.35 -7.33 4.09
C PRO A 92 -9.10 -6.93 2.63
N LEU A 93 -8.38 -7.78 1.89
CA LEU A 93 -8.15 -7.61 0.46
C LEU A 93 -9.44 -7.80 -0.35
N PHE A 94 -10.32 -8.70 0.08
CA PHE A 94 -11.65 -8.87 -0.49
C PHE A 94 -12.53 -7.66 -0.31
N LEU A 95 -12.40 -6.94 0.81
CA LEU A 95 -13.20 -5.75 1.09
C LEU A 95 -12.72 -4.49 0.34
N LEU A 96 -11.45 -4.44 -0.10
CA LEU A 96 -10.89 -3.27 -0.80
C LEU A 96 -11.65 -2.84 -2.08
N PRO A 97 -11.99 -3.76 -3.01
CA PRO A 97 -12.82 -3.44 -4.16
C PRO A 97 -14.16 -2.80 -3.77
N PHE A 98 -14.76 -3.24 -2.66
CA PHE A 98 -16.03 -2.73 -2.16
C PHE A 98 -15.89 -1.36 -1.49
N LEU A 99 -14.74 -1.07 -0.88
CA LEU A 99 -14.43 0.25 -0.33
C LEU A 99 -14.20 1.30 -1.42
N TRP A 100 -13.70 0.89 -2.58
CA TRP A 100 -13.47 1.77 -3.72
C TRP A 100 -14.70 1.91 -4.63
N ALA A 101 -15.47 0.84 -4.78
CA ALA A 101 -16.67 0.81 -5.61
C ALA A 101 -17.81 1.60 -4.94
N GLY A 102 -18.00 2.84 -5.40
CA GLY A 102 -19.03 3.75 -4.89
C GLY A 102 -18.56 5.20 -4.74
N TYR A 103 -17.26 5.43 -4.80
CA TYR A 103 -16.68 6.77 -4.93
C TYR A 103 -16.47 7.13 -6.40
N LYS A 104 -16.49 8.44 -6.71
CA LYS A 104 -16.13 8.93 -8.05
C LYS A 104 -14.68 8.50 -8.37
N PRO A 105 -14.38 8.17 -9.64
CA PRO A 105 -13.02 7.84 -10.04
C PRO A 105 -12.05 8.96 -9.64
N LEU A 106 -10.86 8.57 -9.19
CA LEU A 106 -9.82 9.50 -8.76
C LEU A 106 -9.36 10.34 -9.96
N SER A 107 -9.29 11.65 -9.77
CA SER A 107 -8.70 12.53 -10.78
C SER A 107 -7.19 12.32 -10.88
N ARG A 108 -6.59 12.69 -12.02
CA ARG A 108 -5.13 12.61 -12.23
C ARG A 108 -4.34 13.35 -11.14
N LYS A 109 -4.86 14.50 -10.67
CA LYS A 109 -4.25 15.28 -9.58
C LYS A 109 -4.33 14.54 -8.24
N GLU A 110 -5.46 13.92 -7.92
CA GLU A 110 -5.63 13.14 -6.69
C GLU A 110 -4.70 11.92 -6.68
N LEU A 111 -4.58 11.22 -7.80
CA LEU A 111 -3.61 10.11 -7.95
C LEU A 111 -2.17 10.59 -7.76
N GLN A 112 -1.79 11.73 -8.32
CA GLN A 112 -0.46 12.32 -8.10
C GLN A 112 -0.22 12.67 -6.63
N VAL A 113 -1.22 13.16 -5.90
CA VAL A 113 -1.06 13.44 -4.46
C VAL A 113 -0.96 12.15 -3.65
N ILE A 114 -1.78 11.14 -3.96
CA ILE A 114 -1.73 9.83 -3.31
C ILE A 114 -0.36 9.17 -3.52
N PHE A 115 0.15 9.21 -4.74
CA PHE A 115 1.47 8.68 -5.06
C PHE A 115 2.60 9.49 -4.42
N ALA A 116 2.44 10.80 -4.20
CA ALA A 116 3.42 11.57 -3.45
C ALA A 116 3.50 11.13 -1.98
N PHE A 117 2.35 10.87 -1.33
CA PHE A 117 2.32 10.33 0.03
C PHE A 117 2.89 8.92 0.12
N PHE A 118 2.70 8.08 -0.90
CA PHE A 118 3.39 6.79 -1.02
C PHE A 118 4.90 6.96 -0.97
N VAL A 119 5.44 7.81 -1.84
CA VAL A 119 6.87 8.07 -1.95
C VAL A 119 7.42 8.67 -0.65
N LEU A 120 6.69 9.55 0.02
CA LEU A 120 7.08 10.08 1.33
C LEU A 120 7.23 8.98 2.37
N GLY A 121 6.29 8.03 2.44
CA GLY A 121 6.41 6.88 3.33
C GLY A 121 7.64 6.02 3.03
N LEU A 122 7.92 5.80 1.74
CA LEU A 122 9.10 5.06 1.29
C LEU A 122 10.40 5.78 1.61
N ILE A 123 10.48 7.09 1.47
CA ILE A 123 11.67 7.89 1.83
C ILE A 123 11.98 7.72 3.32
N ILE A 124 10.97 7.82 4.18
CA ILE A 124 11.14 7.63 5.63
C ILE A 124 11.65 6.22 5.91
N SER A 125 10.97 5.21 5.37
CA SER A 125 11.31 3.80 5.59
C SER A 125 12.71 3.45 5.05
N ALA A 126 13.09 4.00 3.89
CA ALA A 126 14.42 3.84 3.30
C ALA A 126 15.49 4.52 4.16
N GLY A 127 15.23 5.73 4.65
CA GLY A 127 16.14 6.45 5.54
C GLY A 127 16.45 5.68 6.83
N PHE A 128 15.43 5.10 7.47
CA PHE A 128 15.62 4.23 8.63
C PHE A 128 16.38 2.95 8.28
N THR A 129 16.06 2.32 7.14
CA THR A 129 16.74 1.11 6.68
C THR A 129 18.24 1.35 6.47
N LEU A 130 18.60 2.45 5.78
CA LEU A 130 19.98 2.83 5.51
C LEU A 130 20.73 3.23 6.79
N LYS A 131 20.06 3.93 7.72
CA LYS A 131 20.62 4.21 9.04
C LYS A 131 20.93 2.90 9.77
N ASN A 132 19.99 1.97 9.85
CA ASN A 132 20.22 0.70 10.55
C ASN A 132 21.35 -0.09 9.89
N TYR A 133 21.42 -0.10 8.56
CA TYR A 133 22.50 -0.75 7.82
C TYR A 133 23.91 -0.19 8.14
N HIS A 134 24.05 1.12 8.32
CA HIS A 134 25.35 1.73 8.57
C HIS A 134 25.77 1.77 10.05
N TYR A 135 24.79 1.75 10.97
CA TYR A 135 25.06 1.95 12.40
C TYR A 135 24.87 0.69 13.26
N LEU A 136 24.28 -0.42 12.76
CA LEU A 136 24.21 -1.65 13.54
C LEU A 136 25.53 -2.46 13.47
N PRO A 137 26.03 -2.98 14.60
CA PRO A 137 27.21 -3.84 14.63
C PRO A 137 26.98 -5.17 13.90
N PHE A 138 28.02 -5.69 13.23
CA PHE A 138 28.00 -6.94 12.44
C PHE A 138 27.47 -8.19 13.17
N ALA A 139 27.43 -8.18 14.51
CA ALA A 139 26.90 -9.28 15.32
C ALA A 139 25.36 -9.38 15.36
N ASP A 140 24.61 -8.30 15.08
CA ASP A 140 23.14 -8.26 15.17
C ASP A 140 22.40 -8.53 13.84
N TYR A 141 23.14 -8.87 12.77
CA TYR A 141 22.59 -9.11 11.43
C TYR A 141 21.89 -10.46 11.28
N ASN A 142 22.07 -11.38 12.23
CA ASN A 142 21.39 -12.69 12.23
C ASN A 142 19.86 -12.57 12.38
N ASN A 143 19.34 -11.42 12.81
CA ASN A 143 17.92 -11.10 12.77
C ASN A 143 17.65 -10.14 11.61
N ILE A 144 17.23 -10.64 10.44
CA ILE A 144 16.82 -9.86 9.25
C ILE A 144 15.84 -8.71 9.58
N ARG A 145 15.09 -8.86 10.68
CA ARG A 145 14.14 -7.88 11.22
C ARG A 145 14.79 -6.61 11.81
N SER A 146 16.10 -6.61 12.06
CA SER A 146 16.84 -5.48 12.64
C SER A 146 17.11 -4.36 11.62
N ILE A 147 17.16 -4.70 10.32
CA ILE A 147 17.53 -3.77 9.25
C ILE A 147 16.28 -3.14 8.61
N SER A 148 15.25 -3.95 8.31
CA SER A 148 13.96 -3.45 7.84
C SER A 148 12.92 -3.58 8.97
N GLN A 149 12.94 -2.58 9.85
CA GLN A 149 12.18 -2.59 11.10
C GLN A 149 10.65 -2.54 10.91
N PHE A 150 10.20 -1.95 9.79
CA PHE A 150 8.79 -1.62 9.58
C PHE A 150 8.02 -2.69 8.80
N VAL A 151 8.61 -3.22 7.73
CA VAL A 151 7.97 -4.15 6.79
C VAL A 151 9.00 -5.18 6.34
N SER A 152 8.58 -6.39 5.96
CA SER A 152 9.48 -7.41 5.40
C SER A 152 10.30 -6.85 4.21
N HIS A 153 11.59 -7.16 4.17
CA HIS A 153 12.54 -6.76 3.12
C HIS A 153 12.04 -7.09 1.70
N ILE A 154 11.32 -8.20 1.52
CA ILE A 154 10.73 -8.61 0.23
C ILE A 154 9.62 -7.64 -0.18
N ARG A 155 8.70 -7.34 0.74
CA ARG A 155 7.59 -6.42 0.46
C ARG A 155 8.10 -4.99 0.23
N PHE A 156 9.08 -4.57 1.02
CA PHE A 156 9.64 -3.23 0.92
C PHE A 156 10.42 -3.03 -0.39
N SER A 157 11.23 -4.00 -0.82
CA SER A 157 11.94 -3.94 -2.11
C SER A 157 10.99 -3.87 -3.30
N LEU A 158 9.89 -4.62 -3.29
CA LEU A 158 8.86 -4.52 -4.33
C LEU A 158 8.24 -3.11 -4.41
N MET A 159 7.94 -2.50 -3.25
CA MET A 159 7.39 -1.15 -3.18
C MET A 159 8.39 -0.09 -3.70
N LEU A 160 9.68 -0.24 -3.40
CA LEU A 160 10.73 0.64 -3.90
C LEU A 160 10.88 0.54 -5.42
N VAL A 161 10.92 -0.67 -5.97
CA VAL A 161 11.01 -0.90 -7.42
C VAL A 161 9.80 -0.28 -8.14
N LEU A 162 8.59 -0.49 -7.61
CA LEU A 162 7.39 0.15 -8.14
C LEU A 162 7.51 1.68 -8.18
N ALA A 163 8.02 2.28 -7.09
CA ALA A 163 8.22 3.73 -7.02
C ALA A 163 9.27 4.24 -8.01
N VAL A 164 10.36 3.50 -8.20
CA VAL A 164 11.44 3.83 -9.17
C VAL A 164 10.88 3.96 -10.59
N PHE A 165 9.97 3.07 -11.00
CA PHE A 165 9.36 3.15 -12.33
C PHE A 165 8.28 4.24 -12.44
N LEU A 166 7.43 4.38 -11.41
CA LEU A 166 6.28 5.29 -11.47
C LEU A 166 6.65 6.77 -11.23
N MET A 167 7.68 7.06 -10.44
CA MET A 167 8.03 8.43 -10.05
C MET A 167 8.47 9.30 -11.24
N PRO A 168 9.36 8.85 -12.14
CA PRO A 168 9.67 9.60 -13.35
C PRO A 168 8.43 9.74 -14.25
N PHE A 169 7.65 8.68 -14.42
CA PHE A 169 6.46 8.68 -15.28
C PHE A 169 5.44 9.76 -14.88
N TYR A 170 5.16 9.91 -13.57
CA TYR A 170 4.15 10.87 -13.10
C TYR A 170 4.61 12.32 -12.99
N TYR A 171 5.90 12.57 -12.73
CA TYR A 171 6.39 13.91 -12.35
C TYR A 171 7.42 14.54 -13.29
N TRP A 172 8.01 13.79 -14.22
CA TRP A 172 9.12 14.28 -15.05
C TRP A 172 8.78 15.51 -15.91
N ASN A 173 7.58 15.53 -16.49
CA ASN A 173 7.12 16.61 -17.36
C ASN A 173 6.41 17.73 -16.60
N GLU A 174 5.76 17.40 -15.48
CA GLU A 174 4.96 18.33 -14.68
C GLU A 174 5.85 19.24 -13.81
N PHE A 175 7.00 18.76 -13.33
CA PHE A 175 7.82 19.44 -12.33
C PHE A 175 9.29 19.59 -12.74
N LYS A 176 9.57 20.39 -13.79
CA LYS A 176 10.94 20.60 -14.31
C LYS A 176 11.97 20.99 -13.24
N LYS A 177 11.59 21.85 -12.28
CA LYS A 177 12.45 22.30 -11.16
C LYS A 177 12.82 21.18 -10.18
N TRP A 178 11.96 20.17 -10.05
CA TRP A 178 12.13 19.07 -9.09
C TRP A 178 12.78 17.83 -9.71
N ARG A 179 13.19 17.87 -10.99
CA ARG A 179 13.83 16.73 -11.67
C ARG A 179 15.06 16.21 -10.96
N LEU A 180 15.90 17.11 -10.45
CA LEU A 180 17.09 16.72 -9.71
C LEU A 180 16.72 15.96 -8.43
N VAL A 181 15.70 16.40 -7.71
CA VAL A 181 15.18 15.70 -6.52
C VAL A 181 14.61 14.33 -6.90
N ILE A 182 13.84 14.23 -7.99
CA ILE A 182 13.31 12.95 -8.49
C ILE A 182 14.44 11.97 -8.78
N VAL A 183 15.50 12.41 -9.46
CA VAL A 183 16.67 11.57 -9.78
C VAL A 183 17.38 11.12 -8.50
N ILE A 184 17.63 12.04 -7.55
CA ILE A 184 18.27 11.70 -6.27
C ILE A 184 17.46 10.65 -5.50
N VAL A 185 16.15 10.85 -5.38
CA VAL A 185 15.27 9.89 -4.66
C VAL A 185 15.25 8.54 -5.36
N THR A 186 15.19 8.53 -6.70
CA THR A 186 15.20 7.29 -7.50
C THR A 186 16.51 6.52 -7.29
N ILE A 187 17.65 7.20 -7.32
CA ILE A 187 18.96 6.60 -7.06
C ILE A 187 19.03 6.08 -5.61
N GLY A 188 18.53 6.83 -4.64
CA GLY A 188 18.47 6.41 -3.25
C GLY A 188 17.63 5.14 -3.05
N PHE A 189 16.50 5.02 -3.76
CA PHE A 189 15.67 3.82 -3.74
C PHE A 189 16.38 2.62 -4.37
N LEU A 190 17.03 2.80 -5.52
CA LEU A 190 17.83 1.75 -6.15
C LEU A 190 18.95 1.27 -5.23
N TYR A 191 19.67 2.18 -4.59
CA TYR A 191 20.70 1.84 -3.60
C TYR A 191 20.13 1.03 -2.43
N THR A 192 18.98 1.44 -1.90
CA THR A 192 18.30 0.72 -0.83
C THR A 192 17.90 -0.70 -1.25
N VAL A 193 17.45 -0.90 -2.50
CA VAL A 193 17.16 -2.23 -3.04
C VAL A 193 18.42 -3.10 -3.09
N VAL A 194 19.55 -2.56 -3.55
CA VAL A 194 20.83 -3.29 -3.61
C VAL A 194 21.30 -3.70 -2.21
N VAL A 195 21.18 -2.80 -1.22
CA VAL A 195 21.50 -3.11 0.18
C VAL A 195 20.64 -4.28 0.68
N LEU A 196 19.32 -4.23 0.44
CA LEU A 196 18.40 -5.30 0.84
C LEU A 196 18.67 -6.64 0.14
N GLN A 197 19.04 -6.62 -1.14
CA GLN A 197 19.34 -7.86 -1.90
C GLN A 197 20.69 -8.47 -1.51
N SER A 198 21.67 -7.64 -1.15
CA SER A 198 22.97 -8.12 -0.64
C SER A 198 22.77 -9.00 0.61
N PHE A 199 21.77 -8.70 1.45
CA PHE A 199 21.40 -9.56 2.58
C PHE A 199 20.83 -10.91 2.16
N SER A 200 19.98 -10.97 1.13
CA SER A 200 19.49 -12.25 0.62
C SER A 200 20.61 -13.11 0.03
N GLY A 201 21.65 -12.50 -0.55
CA GLY A 201 22.78 -13.21 -1.13
C GLY A 201 23.81 -13.74 -0.12
N ILE A 202 23.92 -13.13 1.07
CA ILE A 202 24.83 -13.60 2.14
C ILE A 202 24.24 -14.81 2.91
N MET A 203 22.91 -14.97 2.90
CA MET A 203 22.19 -15.97 3.69
C MET A 203 21.82 -17.25 2.91
N VAL A 204 22.30 -17.38 1.66
CA VAL A 204 22.20 -18.60 0.82
C VAL A 204 23.59 -19.19 0.67
#